data_AF-A0A4Q3HHG8-F1
#
_entry.id   AF-A0A4Q3HHG8-F1
#
_cell.length_a   1.000
_cell.length_b   1.000
_cell.length_c   1.000
_cell.angle_alpha   90.00
_cell.angle_beta   90.00
_cell.angle_gamma   90.00
#
_symmetry.space_group_name_H-M   'P 1'
#
loop_
_entity.id
_entity.type
_entity.pdbx_description
1 polymer ?
#
loop_
_entity_poly.entity_id
_entity_poly.type
_entity_poly.pdbx_seq_one_letter_code
_entity_poly.pdbx_strand_id
1 'polypeptide(L)'
;MPFDLSPRPLNPAPATPDMVWPNGAKSAVFIGFDVDAETAWIGNNPSNVDRMVTTSHGGYDARVGISKIVSLMDELSLPATFFIPGWTALAHPAQCEAILKAGHEIGHHGYLHKLPDRDKLDEAFEEIDRGYEALQQVLGVRPIGYRAPSGENFPELLAYLSKSGMRYSSSFRDDILPYRHADHGGER
;
A
#
# COMPACT_ATOMS: atom_id res chain seq x y z
N MET A 1 29.83 -7.81 -13.23
CA MET A 1 29.23 -6.46 -13.23
C MET A 1 27.90 -6.57 -12.49
N PRO A 2 27.65 -5.83 -11.41
CA PRO A 2 26.46 -6.09 -10.58
C PRO A 2 25.14 -5.67 -11.24
N PHE A 3 25.18 -4.91 -12.34
CA PHE A 3 23.97 -4.46 -13.05
C PHE A 3 24.12 -4.63 -14.57
N ASP A 4 23.08 -5.18 -15.21
CA ASP A 4 22.97 -5.26 -16.67
C ASP A 4 22.17 -4.06 -17.20
N LEU A 5 22.91 -3.08 -17.70
CA LEU A 5 22.38 -1.84 -18.27
C LEU A 5 22.08 -1.94 -19.78
N SER A 6 22.06 -3.15 -20.34
CA SER A 6 21.73 -3.34 -21.76
C SER A 6 20.31 -2.80 -22.04
N PRO A 7 20.12 -1.95 -23.08
CA PRO A 7 18.83 -1.34 -23.37
C PRO A 7 17.74 -2.38 -23.63
N ARG A 8 16.69 -2.35 -22.81
CA ARG A 8 15.48 -3.17 -22.92
C ARG A 8 14.36 -2.55 -22.08
N PRO A 9 13.08 -2.86 -22.34
CA PRO A 9 12.03 -2.59 -21.37
C PRO A 9 12.40 -3.24 -20.01
N LEU A 10 12.46 -2.43 -18.95
CA LEU A 10 12.81 -2.91 -17.61
C LEU A 10 11.61 -3.56 -16.90
N ASN A 11 10.39 -3.18 -17.29
CA ASN A 11 9.19 -3.93 -16.96
C ASN A 11 8.86 -4.90 -18.11
N PRO A 12 8.96 -6.23 -17.90
CA PRO A 12 8.67 -7.22 -18.93
C PRO A 12 7.19 -7.62 -19.00
N ALA A 13 6.28 -6.89 -18.34
CA ALA A 13 4.85 -7.16 -18.39
C ALA A 13 4.31 -7.18 -19.84
N PRO A 14 3.36 -8.08 -20.16
CA PRO A 14 2.70 -8.08 -21.46
C PRO A 14 1.90 -6.79 -21.67
N ALA A 15 1.58 -6.49 -22.93
CA ALA A 15 0.71 -5.37 -23.27
C ALA A 15 -0.63 -5.45 -22.52
N THR A 16 -1.09 -4.30 -22.06
CA THR A 16 -2.31 -4.18 -21.28
C THR A 16 -3.53 -4.55 -22.12
N PRO A 17 -4.41 -5.45 -21.64
CA PRO A 17 -5.57 -5.89 -22.41
C PRO A 17 -6.61 -4.78 -22.54
N ASP A 18 -7.43 -4.87 -23.59
CA ASP A 18 -8.65 -4.06 -23.69
C ASP A 18 -9.58 -4.35 -22.51
N MET A 19 -10.01 -3.29 -21.83
CA MET A 19 -10.85 -3.40 -20.63
C MET A 19 -12.30 -3.06 -20.96
N VAL A 20 -13.22 -3.95 -20.57
CA VAL A 20 -14.66 -3.64 -20.57
C VAL A 20 -15.07 -3.31 -19.14
N TRP A 21 -15.42 -2.05 -18.89
CA TRP A 21 -15.90 -1.62 -17.58
C TRP A 21 -17.35 -2.04 -17.34
N PRO A 22 -17.72 -2.35 -16.09
CA PRO A 22 -19.09 -2.73 -15.76
C PRO A 22 -20.08 -1.60 -16.06
N ASN A 23 -21.36 -1.96 -16.18
CA ASN A 23 -22.49 -1.01 -16.34
C ASN A 23 -22.38 -0.07 -17.56
N GLY A 24 -21.61 -0.45 -18.58
CA GLY A 24 -21.40 0.36 -19.78
C GLY A 24 -20.52 1.59 -19.55
N ALA A 25 -19.78 1.65 -18.44
CA ALA A 25 -18.85 2.73 -18.18
C ALA A 25 -17.70 2.75 -19.21
N LYS A 26 -17.08 3.92 -19.39
CA LYS A 26 -15.94 4.13 -20.32
C LYS A 26 -14.61 4.28 -19.60
N SER A 27 -14.63 4.44 -18.29
CA SER A 27 -13.46 4.58 -17.43
C SER A 27 -13.81 4.16 -16.02
N ALA A 28 -12.78 3.90 -15.20
CA ALA A 28 -12.88 3.71 -13.77
C ALA A 28 -12.08 4.80 -13.04
N VAL A 29 -12.53 5.15 -11.84
CA VAL A 29 -11.79 6.05 -10.94
C VAL A 29 -11.44 5.24 -9.69
N PHE A 30 -10.15 5.24 -9.34
CA PHE A 30 -9.65 4.65 -8.11
C PHE A 30 -9.20 5.77 -7.16
N ILE A 31 -9.90 5.90 -6.03
CA ILE A 31 -9.57 6.89 -5.00
C ILE A 31 -8.82 6.14 -3.89
N GLY A 32 -7.53 6.44 -3.77
CA GLY A 32 -6.66 5.82 -2.76
C GLY A 32 -6.05 6.88 -1.84
N PHE A 33 -6.02 6.58 -0.55
CA PHE A 33 -5.33 7.39 0.47
C PHE A 33 -4.27 6.56 1.17
N ASP A 34 -3.10 7.14 1.38
CA ASP A 34 -2.03 6.51 2.16
C ASP A 34 -2.06 7.11 3.56
N VAL A 35 -2.25 6.26 4.57
CA VAL A 35 -2.42 6.66 5.98
C VAL A 35 -1.10 6.48 6.71
N ASP A 36 -0.06 7.17 6.23
CA ASP A 36 1.30 6.95 6.72
C ASP A 36 1.46 7.41 8.17
N ALA A 37 0.77 8.49 8.57
CA ALA A 37 0.93 9.11 9.87
C ALA A 37 2.43 9.30 10.22
N GLU A 38 2.86 8.98 11.44
CA GLU A 38 4.24 9.15 11.87
C GLU A 38 5.24 8.29 11.09
N THR A 39 4.79 7.16 10.49
CA THR A 39 5.66 6.22 9.77
C THR A 39 6.31 6.83 8.53
N ALA A 40 5.71 7.88 7.95
CA ALA A 40 6.33 8.67 6.88
C ALA A 40 7.73 9.21 7.25
N TRP A 41 7.99 9.47 8.53
CA TRP A 41 9.29 9.97 9.00
C TRP A 41 10.12 8.91 9.72
N ILE A 42 9.49 8.03 10.52
CA ILE A 42 10.24 7.05 11.33
C ILE A 42 10.61 5.79 10.55
N GLY A 43 9.92 5.47 9.45
CA GLY A 43 10.20 4.30 8.62
C GLY A 43 11.59 4.33 7.99
N ASN A 44 11.92 5.44 7.33
CA ASN A 44 13.24 5.62 6.70
C ASN A 44 14.32 6.10 7.66
N ASN A 45 13.94 6.80 8.74
CA ASN A 45 14.88 7.24 9.76
C ASN A 45 14.27 7.15 11.18
N PRO A 46 14.51 6.03 11.89
CA PRO A 46 13.95 5.80 13.22
C PRO A 46 14.32 6.86 14.26
N SER A 47 15.44 7.58 14.08
CA SER A 47 15.83 8.66 15.01
C SER A 47 14.85 9.85 15.00
N ASN A 48 13.93 9.92 14.03
CA ASN A 48 12.89 10.93 14.02
C ASN A 48 11.81 10.71 15.10
N VAL A 49 11.78 9.57 15.80
CA VAL A 49 10.75 9.25 16.81
C VAL A 49 10.65 10.31 17.91
N ASP A 50 11.77 10.92 18.31
CA ASP A 50 11.81 11.95 19.35
C ASP A 50 11.60 13.39 18.82
N ARG A 51 11.39 13.55 17.50
CA ARG A 51 11.17 14.87 16.89
C ARG A 51 9.70 15.25 16.97
N MET A 52 9.28 15.69 18.17
CA MET A 52 7.88 16.01 18.49
C MET A 52 7.15 16.87 17.43
N VAL A 53 7.79 17.91 16.90
CA VAL A 53 7.15 18.74 15.86
C VAL A 53 6.97 17.94 14.56
N THR A 54 7.98 17.20 14.13
CA THR A 54 7.91 16.35 12.93
C THR A 54 6.83 15.28 13.08
N THR A 55 6.84 14.51 14.17
CA THR A 55 5.85 13.46 14.40
C THR A 55 4.44 14.02 14.63
N SER A 56 4.29 15.24 15.15
CA SER A 56 2.97 15.89 15.24
C SER A 56 2.30 16.14 13.89
N HIS A 57 3.07 16.24 12.78
CA HIS A 57 2.49 16.33 11.44
C HIS A 57 1.80 15.01 11.06
N GLY A 58 2.41 13.87 11.37
CA GLY A 58 1.79 12.55 11.17
C GLY A 58 0.59 12.32 12.06
N GLY A 59 0.69 12.73 13.33
CA GLY A 59 -0.42 12.65 14.27
C GLY A 59 -1.63 13.53 13.89
N TYR A 60 -1.51 14.44 12.92
CA TYR A 60 -2.65 15.19 12.40
C TYR A 60 -3.70 14.28 11.76
N ASP A 61 -3.29 13.19 11.13
CA ASP A 61 -4.21 12.22 10.50
C ASP A 61 -5.21 11.66 11.50
N ALA A 62 -4.70 11.24 12.67
CA ALA A 62 -5.50 10.72 13.78
C ALA A 62 -6.36 11.77 14.46
N ARG A 63 -5.89 13.01 14.51
CA ARG A 63 -6.59 14.09 15.21
C ARG A 63 -7.66 14.76 14.36
N VAL A 64 -7.46 14.85 13.05
CA VAL A 64 -8.26 15.69 12.15
C VAL A 64 -8.39 15.08 10.76
N GLY A 65 -7.28 14.73 10.12
CA GLY A 65 -7.19 14.45 8.68
C GLY A 65 -8.15 13.36 8.21
N ILE A 66 -8.05 12.16 8.78
CA ILE A 66 -8.85 11.02 8.33
C ILE A 66 -10.34 11.23 8.56
N SER A 67 -10.75 11.79 9.70
CA SER A 67 -12.17 12.05 9.93
C SER A 67 -12.78 12.96 8.86
N LYS A 68 -12.03 13.98 8.39
CA LYS A 68 -12.49 14.89 7.34
C LYS A 68 -12.56 14.20 5.99
N ILE A 69 -11.59 13.35 5.68
CA ILE A 69 -11.57 12.58 4.43
C ILE A 69 -12.74 11.60 4.42
N VAL A 70 -12.94 10.81 5.48
CA VAL A 70 -14.04 9.85 5.58
C VAL A 70 -15.39 10.56 5.47
N SER A 71 -15.60 11.69 6.16
CA SER A 71 -16.83 12.48 6.01
C SER A 71 -17.04 12.98 4.59
N LEU A 72 -15.99 13.44 3.91
CA LEU A 72 -16.10 13.87 2.52
C LEU A 72 -16.47 12.71 1.58
N MET A 73 -15.88 11.53 1.79
CA MET A 73 -16.19 10.35 1.00
C MET A 73 -17.66 9.91 1.18
N ASP A 74 -18.18 9.99 2.42
CA ASP A 74 -19.59 9.72 2.74
C ASP A 74 -20.54 10.74 2.10
N GLU A 75 -20.24 12.05 2.22
CA GLU A 75 -21.00 13.14 1.58
C GLU A 75 -21.10 12.96 0.06
N LEU A 76 -20.02 12.49 -0.57
CA LEU A 76 -19.96 12.22 -2.01
C LEU A 76 -20.51 10.83 -2.39
N SER A 77 -20.83 9.99 -1.41
CA SER A 77 -21.22 8.58 -1.60
C SER A 77 -20.22 7.81 -2.48
N LEU A 78 -18.93 8.07 -2.28
CA LEU A 78 -17.85 7.48 -3.06
C LEU A 78 -17.06 6.46 -2.21
N PRO A 79 -16.81 5.25 -2.74
CA PRO A 79 -15.89 4.32 -2.10
C PRO A 79 -14.44 4.77 -2.30
N ALA A 80 -13.57 4.39 -1.37
CA ALA A 80 -12.13 4.60 -1.44
C ALA A 80 -11.39 3.41 -0.83
N THR A 81 -10.09 3.34 -1.11
CA THR A 81 -9.15 2.40 -0.50
C THR A 81 -8.14 3.16 0.35
N PHE A 82 -7.93 2.74 1.59
CA PHE A 82 -6.95 3.33 2.50
C PHE A 82 -5.81 2.33 2.71
N PHE A 83 -4.61 2.68 2.25
CA PHE A 83 -3.40 1.89 2.46
C PHE A 83 -2.80 2.28 3.81
N ILE A 84 -2.76 1.34 4.76
CA ILE A 84 -2.41 1.61 6.15
C ILE A 84 -1.19 0.78 6.55
N PRO A 85 -0.09 1.42 7.02
CA PRO A 85 1.02 0.70 7.65
C PRO A 85 0.54 0.00 8.93
N GLY A 86 0.99 -1.22 9.17
CA GLY A 86 0.61 -1.98 10.37
C GLY A 86 0.93 -1.24 11.68
N TRP A 87 2.04 -0.51 11.75
CA TRP A 87 2.38 0.33 12.90
C TRP A 87 1.34 1.43 13.13
N THR A 88 0.89 2.11 12.06
CA THR A 88 -0.15 3.13 12.15
C THR A 88 -1.46 2.54 12.68
N ALA A 89 -1.83 1.35 12.22
CA ALA A 89 -3.03 0.66 12.72
C ALA A 89 -2.96 0.39 14.23
N LEU A 90 -1.80 -0.05 14.74
CA LEU A 90 -1.59 -0.30 16.17
C LEU A 90 -1.55 0.99 17.00
N ALA A 91 -0.95 2.06 16.47
CA ALA A 91 -0.82 3.34 17.16
C ALA A 91 -2.14 4.11 17.20
N HIS A 92 -2.93 4.05 16.12
CA HIS A 92 -4.16 4.82 15.95
C HIS A 92 -5.35 3.91 15.57
N PRO A 93 -5.74 2.93 16.42
CA PRO A 93 -6.73 1.92 16.07
C PRO A 93 -8.12 2.53 15.80
N ALA A 94 -8.56 3.49 16.62
CA ALA A 94 -9.87 4.12 16.49
C ALA A 94 -10.10 4.82 15.13
N GLN A 95 -9.05 5.43 14.57
CA GLN A 95 -9.07 6.04 13.25
C GLN A 95 -9.23 4.98 12.16
N CYS A 96 -8.47 3.88 12.27
CA CYS A 96 -8.50 2.81 11.29
C CYS A 96 -9.84 2.04 11.32
N GLU A 97 -10.39 1.82 12.51
CA GLU A 97 -11.73 1.25 12.71
C GLU A 97 -12.82 2.15 12.10
N ALA A 98 -12.69 3.48 12.22
CA ALA A 98 -13.63 4.42 11.62
C ALA A 98 -13.63 4.34 10.09
N ILE A 99 -12.46 4.20 9.45
CA ILE A 99 -12.34 3.97 8.00
C ILE A 99 -13.08 2.69 7.60
N LEU A 100 -12.81 1.58 8.31
CA LEU A 100 -13.43 0.28 8.01
C LEU A 100 -14.95 0.33 8.22
N LYS A 101 -15.42 0.94 9.30
CA LYS A 101 -16.85 1.09 9.62
C LYS A 101 -17.60 1.93 8.59
N ALA A 102 -16.93 2.89 7.94
CA ALA A 102 -17.48 3.67 6.84
C ALA A 102 -17.60 2.88 5.52
N GLY A 103 -17.14 1.62 5.49
CA GLY A 103 -17.27 0.74 4.32
C GLY A 103 -16.18 0.91 3.27
N HIS A 104 -15.07 1.57 3.61
CA HIS A 104 -13.92 1.71 2.72
C HIS A 104 -13.03 0.46 2.76
N GLU A 105 -12.32 0.20 1.66
CA GLU A 105 -11.36 -0.89 1.58
C GLU A 105 -10.10 -0.56 2.38
N ILE A 106 -9.52 -1.56 3.05
CA ILE A 106 -8.22 -1.46 3.71
C ILE A 106 -7.17 -2.17 2.84
N GLY A 107 -6.17 -1.40 2.40
CA GLY A 107 -4.98 -1.87 1.70
C GLY A 107 -3.78 -2.00 2.64
N HIS A 108 -2.86 -2.89 2.30
CA HIS A 108 -1.60 -3.09 3.01
C HIS A 108 -0.55 -2.08 2.55
N HIS A 109 0.16 -1.47 3.50
CA HIS A 109 1.19 -0.46 3.23
C HIS A 109 2.50 -0.70 4.00
N GLY A 110 2.90 -1.97 4.16
CA GLY A 110 4.02 -2.35 5.02
C GLY A 110 3.67 -2.34 6.50
N TYR A 111 4.69 -2.40 7.35
CA TYR A 111 4.51 -2.29 8.80
C TYR A 111 4.92 -0.90 9.29
N LEU A 112 6.18 -0.51 9.11
CA LEU A 112 6.75 0.76 9.53
C LEU A 112 6.96 1.73 8.37
N HIS A 113 6.37 1.45 7.20
CA HIS A 113 6.56 2.26 5.99
C HIS A 113 8.04 2.41 5.60
N LYS A 114 8.79 1.30 5.62
CA LYS A 114 10.18 1.25 5.15
C LYS A 114 10.23 1.13 3.62
N LEU A 115 11.17 1.85 2.98
CA LEU A 115 11.51 1.59 1.58
C LEU A 115 11.92 0.11 1.41
N PRO A 116 11.27 -0.65 0.53
CA PRO A 116 11.70 -2.01 0.23
C PRO A 116 13.13 -2.03 -0.32
N ASP A 117 13.99 -2.87 0.26
CA ASP A 117 15.39 -3.02 -0.14
C ASP A 117 15.67 -4.46 -0.60
N ARG A 118 16.10 -4.60 -1.85
CA ARG A 118 16.37 -5.91 -2.46
C ARG A 118 17.59 -6.60 -1.84
N ASP A 119 18.53 -5.84 -1.27
CA ASP A 119 19.69 -6.40 -0.57
C ASP A 119 19.33 -6.93 0.83
N LYS A 120 18.07 -6.72 1.27
CA LYS A 120 17.55 -7.08 2.60
C LYS A 120 16.19 -7.76 2.52
N LEU A 121 16.11 -8.86 1.78
CA LEU A 121 14.85 -9.58 1.53
C LEU A 121 14.10 -9.95 2.81
N ASP A 122 14.80 -10.42 3.84
CA ASP A 122 14.17 -10.80 5.11
C ASP A 122 13.47 -9.61 5.78
N GLU A 123 14.11 -8.42 5.78
CA GLU A 123 13.48 -7.20 6.32
C GLU A 123 12.27 -6.79 5.48
N ALA A 124 12.35 -6.92 4.15
CA ALA A 124 11.24 -6.59 3.25
C ALA A 124 10.05 -7.53 3.44
N PHE A 125 10.27 -8.83 3.65
CA PHE A 125 9.22 -9.80 3.91
C PHE A 125 8.62 -9.63 5.31
N GLU A 126 9.45 -9.32 6.32
CA GLU A 126 8.98 -9.01 7.68
C GLU A 126 8.02 -7.81 7.69
N GLU A 127 8.29 -6.76 6.89
CA GLU A 127 7.38 -5.62 6.75
C GLU A 127 6.00 -6.01 6.21
N ILE A 128 5.94 -7.02 5.34
CA ILE A 128 4.67 -7.56 4.83
C ILE A 128 3.96 -8.36 5.91
N ASP A 129 4.64 -9.30 6.54
CA ASP A 129 4.04 -10.21 7.53
C ASP A 129 3.54 -9.45 8.76
N ARG A 130 4.36 -8.56 9.31
CA ARG A 130 3.97 -7.73 10.47
C ARG A 130 2.85 -6.76 10.14
N GLY A 131 2.82 -6.24 8.91
CA GLY A 131 1.71 -5.43 8.43
C GLY A 131 0.40 -6.23 8.43
N TYR A 132 0.44 -7.48 7.96
CA TYR A 132 -0.72 -8.37 7.98
C TYR A 132 -1.17 -8.69 9.41
N GLU A 133 -0.25 -9.05 10.29
CA GLU A 133 -0.55 -9.36 11.69
C GLU A 133 -1.22 -8.18 12.40
N ALA A 134 -0.66 -6.97 12.25
CA ALA A 134 -1.20 -5.75 12.85
C ALA A 134 -2.60 -5.41 12.34
N LEU A 135 -2.82 -5.45 11.01
CA LEU A 135 -4.12 -5.16 10.42
C LEU A 135 -5.17 -6.21 10.79
N GLN A 136 -4.79 -7.49 10.85
CA GLN A 136 -5.66 -8.56 11.32
C GLN A 136 -6.02 -8.39 12.80
N GLN A 137 -5.05 -7.99 13.64
CA GLN A 137 -5.26 -7.78 15.07
C GLN A 137 -6.20 -6.60 15.34
N VAL A 138 -6.00 -5.47 14.67
CA VAL A 138 -6.75 -4.23 14.94
C VAL A 138 -8.10 -4.23 14.24
N LEU A 139 -8.14 -4.64 12.97
CA LEU A 139 -9.31 -4.46 12.11
C LEU A 139 -10.03 -5.76 11.76
N GLY A 140 -9.44 -6.92 12.09
CA GLY A 140 -10.00 -8.21 11.70
C GLY A 140 -9.91 -8.51 10.21
N VAL A 141 -9.13 -7.73 9.44
CA VAL A 141 -9.05 -7.83 7.98
C VAL A 141 -7.71 -8.39 7.51
N ARG A 142 -7.74 -9.11 6.38
CA ARG A 142 -6.55 -9.50 5.63
C ARG A 142 -6.59 -8.80 4.26
N PRO A 143 -5.86 -7.68 4.08
CA PRO A 143 -5.87 -6.93 2.83
C PRO A 143 -5.48 -7.77 1.62
N ILE A 144 -6.12 -7.50 0.49
CA ILE A 144 -5.82 -8.12 -0.81
C ILE A 144 -5.14 -7.14 -1.77
N GLY A 145 -5.00 -5.88 -1.36
CA GLY A 145 -4.31 -4.82 -2.08
C GLY A 145 -3.05 -4.38 -1.35
N TYR A 146 -2.00 -4.09 -2.12
CA TYR A 146 -0.73 -3.57 -1.61
C TYR A 146 -0.39 -2.25 -2.29
N ARG A 147 0.23 -1.36 -1.54
CA ARG A 147 1.01 -0.26 -2.10
C ARG A 147 2.36 -0.27 -1.42
N ALA A 148 3.43 -0.23 -2.19
CA ALA A 148 4.76 -0.19 -1.62
C ALA A 148 5.04 1.19 -1.01
N PRO A 149 5.59 1.27 0.21
CA PRO A 149 6.18 2.50 0.72
C PRO A 149 7.15 3.10 -0.30
N SER A 150 7.03 4.41 -0.57
CA SER A 150 7.79 5.12 -1.62
C SER A 150 7.59 4.60 -3.06
N GLY A 151 6.71 3.62 -3.27
CA GLY A 151 6.33 3.09 -4.58
C GLY A 151 7.38 2.22 -5.27
N GLU A 152 8.32 1.63 -4.54
CA GLU A 152 9.38 0.78 -5.09
C GLU A 152 9.07 -0.72 -4.92
N ASN A 153 9.46 -1.56 -5.89
CA ASN A 153 9.28 -3.01 -5.87
C ASN A 153 10.43 -3.73 -6.59
N PHE A 154 10.56 -5.04 -6.35
CA PHE A 154 11.48 -5.91 -7.06
C PHE A 154 10.87 -7.31 -7.24
N PRO A 155 11.39 -8.13 -8.17
CA PRO A 155 10.77 -9.42 -8.53
C PRO A 155 10.52 -10.35 -7.35
N GLU A 156 11.46 -10.44 -6.41
CA GLU A 156 11.36 -11.29 -5.22
C GLU A 156 10.21 -10.85 -4.30
N LEU A 157 10.02 -9.53 -4.11
CA LEU A 157 8.90 -8.99 -3.34
C LEU A 157 7.56 -9.20 -4.04
N LEU A 158 7.48 -9.01 -5.35
CA LEU A 158 6.25 -9.31 -6.11
C LEU A 158 5.84 -10.78 -5.98
N ALA A 159 6.82 -11.69 -6.09
CA ALA A 159 6.57 -13.11 -5.90
C ALA A 159 6.10 -13.42 -4.46
N TYR A 160 6.71 -12.78 -3.47
CA TYR A 160 6.31 -12.92 -2.06
C TYR A 160 4.89 -12.42 -1.80
N LEU A 161 4.54 -11.23 -2.29
CA LEU A 161 3.20 -10.65 -2.19
C LEU A 161 2.15 -11.58 -2.81
N SER A 162 2.40 -12.08 -4.01
CA SER A 162 1.52 -13.04 -4.69
C SER A 162 1.30 -14.30 -3.85
N LYS A 163 2.38 -14.92 -3.36
CA LYS A 163 2.30 -16.11 -2.47
C LYS A 163 1.55 -15.83 -1.16
N SER A 164 1.62 -14.61 -0.66
CA SER A 164 0.95 -14.19 0.59
C SER A 164 -0.55 -13.92 0.44
N GLY A 165 -1.07 -14.00 -0.79
CA GLY A 165 -2.48 -13.79 -1.13
C GLY A 165 -2.82 -12.40 -1.65
N MET A 166 -1.82 -11.56 -1.93
CA MET A 166 -2.03 -10.23 -2.51
C MET A 166 -2.53 -10.35 -3.94
N ARG A 167 -3.64 -9.67 -4.25
CA ARG A 167 -4.30 -9.72 -5.57
C ARG A 167 -3.89 -8.59 -6.49
N TYR A 168 -3.52 -7.44 -5.95
CA TYR A 168 -3.07 -6.30 -6.74
C TYR A 168 -2.03 -5.46 -6.01
N SER A 169 -1.20 -4.75 -6.79
CA SER A 169 -0.29 -3.71 -6.31
C SER A 169 -0.64 -2.38 -6.98
N SER A 170 -0.70 -1.30 -6.21
CA SER A 170 -0.93 0.07 -6.69
C SER A 170 0.35 0.90 -6.56
N SER A 171 1.46 0.37 -7.08
CA SER A 171 2.80 0.98 -6.96
C SER A 171 3.43 1.36 -8.30
N PHE A 172 2.98 0.74 -9.40
CA PHE A 172 3.52 0.93 -10.74
C PHE A 172 2.86 2.14 -11.43
N ARG A 173 3.60 2.80 -12.33
CA ARG A 173 3.24 4.10 -12.94
C ARG A 173 3.42 4.13 -14.46
N ASP A 174 3.40 2.96 -15.08
CA ASP A 174 3.76 2.74 -16.48
C ASP A 174 2.56 2.39 -17.37
N ASP A 175 1.35 2.39 -16.81
CA ASP A 175 0.11 2.29 -17.58
C ASP A 175 -1.05 3.05 -16.88
N ILE A 176 -2.09 3.36 -17.64
CA ILE A 176 -3.36 3.93 -17.17
C ILE A 176 -4.44 2.86 -16.93
N LEU A 177 -4.21 1.63 -17.41
CA LEU A 177 -5.08 0.48 -17.22
C LEU A 177 -4.37 -0.58 -16.36
N PRO A 178 -5.09 -1.28 -15.45
CA PRO A 178 -4.56 -2.45 -14.76
C PRO A 178 -4.05 -3.52 -15.73
N TYR A 179 -2.85 -4.05 -15.45
CA TYR A 179 -2.23 -5.13 -16.20
C TYR A 179 -1.68 -6.21 -15.26
N ARG A 180 -1.25 -7.34 -15.82
CA ARG A 180 -0.62 -8.41 -15.05
C ARG A 180 0.89 -8.24 -15.09
N HIS A 181 1.55 -8.24 -13.92
CA HIS A 181 3.00 -8.37 -13.87
C HIS A 181 3.45 -9.65 -14.58
N ALA A 182 4.64 -9.61 -15.18
CA ALA A 182 5.24 -10.79 -15.74
C ALA A 182 5.43 -11.86 -14.67
N ASP A 183 5.23 -13.12 -15.06
CA ASP A 183 5.46 -14.24 -14.16
C ASP A 183 6.96 -14.36 -13.88
N HIS A 184 7.36 -14.13 -12.63
CA HIS A 184 8.76 -14.24 -12.21
C HIS A 184 9.13 -15.66 -11.75
N GLY A 185 8.36 -16.68 -12.14
CA GLY A 185 8.67 -18.09 -11.91
C GLY A 185 8.01 -18.68 -10.66
N GLY A 186 6.80 -18.23 -10.30
CA GLY A 186 5.98 -18.91 -9.30
C GLY A 186 5.07 -19.93 -9.99
N GLU A 187 5.27 -21.22 -9.71
CA GLU A 187 4.35 -22.28 -10.16
C GLU A 187 2.90 -21.90 -9.80
N ARG A 188 2.01 -21.98 -10.81
CA ARG A 188 0.56 -21.75 -10.65
C ARG A 188 -0.13 -22.97 -10.06
#